data_AF-A0A7S1S8V3-F1
#
_entry.id   AF-A0A7S1S8V3-F1
#
_cell.length_a   1.000
_cell.length_b   1.000
_cell.length_c   1.000
_cell.angle_alpha   90.00
_cell.angle_beta   90.00
_cell.angle_gamma   90.00
#
_symmetry.space_group_name_H-M   'P 1'
#
loop_
_entity.id
_entity.type
_entity.pdbx_description
1 polymer ?
#
loop_
_entity_poly.entity_id
_entity_poly.type
_entity_poly.pdbx_seq_one_letter_code
_entity_poly.pdbx_strand_id
1 'polypeptide(L)'
;KEKGLCCPISLMLFVDPAKASDGFVYENVSIKIMSRSKMLSPMSNEALRDERTGAKDVKEKVTAFRKERSDELLKFVEESAGVDRGMAVTGLERISEYVQVLKPDNVPALVRKASK
;
A
#
# COMPACT_ATOMS: atom_id res chain seq x y z
N LYS A 1 -5.18 -0.37 15.23
CA LYS A 1 -4.95 -1.47 14.26
C LYS A 1 -5.89 -1.26 13.07
N GLU A 2 -5.40 -0.65 12.00
CA GLU A 2 -6.18 -0.49 10.77
C GLU A 2 -6.32 -1.86 10.08
N LYS A 3 -7.51 -2.45 10.18
CA LYS A 3 -7.84 -3.70 9.49
C LYS A 3 -8.26 -3.36 8.05
N GLY A 4 -7.77 -4.11 7.07
CA GLY A 4 -8.25 -4.03 5.67
C GLY A 4 -7.44 -3.15 4.72
N LEU A 5 -6.18 -2.82 5.04
CA LEU A 5 -5.29 -2.10 4.12
C LEU A 5 -4.38 -3.00 3.29
N CYS A 6 -4.32 -4.30 3.62
CA CYS A 6 -3.52 -5.28 2.90
C CYS A 6 -4.39 -6.16 2.03
N CYS A 7 -3.85 -6.57 0.88
CA CYS A 7 -4.44 -7.63 0.08
C CYS A 7 -4.34 -8.96 0.82
N PRO A 8 -5.43 -9.74 0.95
CA PRO A 8 -5.41 -11.03 1.63
C PRO A 8 -4.60 -12.10 0.89
N ILE A 9 -4.19 -11.84 -0.36
CA ILE A 9 -3.40 -12.77 -1.18
C ILE A 9 -1.92 -12.44 -1.09
N SER A 10 -1.53 -11.20 -1.41
CA SER A 10 -0.11 -10.81 -1.39
C SER A 10 0.39 -10.51 0.03
N LEU A 11 -0.52 -10.28 0.99
CA LEU A 11 -0.22 -9.82 2.34
C LEU A 11 0.50 -8.46 2.39
N MET A 12 0.52 -7.75 1.27
CA MET A 12 1.10 -6.41 1.13
C MET A 12 0.00 -5.35 1.16
N LEU A 13 0.36 -4.14 1.56
CA LEU A 13 -0.50 -2.97 1.44
C LEU A 13 -0.94 -2.79 -0.01
N PHE A 14 -2.21 -2.48 -0.21
CA PHE A 14 -2.75 -2.24 -1.54
C PHE A 14 -2.00 -1.14 -2.29
N VAL A 15 -1.85 -1.34 -3.60
CA VAL A 15 -1.38 -0.33 -4.55
C VAL A 15 -2.52 0.07 -5.49
N ASP A 16 -3.18 -0.93 -6.08
CA ASP A 16 -4.38 -0.75 -6.91
C ASP A 16 -5.50 -1.68 -6.44
N PRO A 17 -6.15 -1.34 -5.30
CA PRO A 17 -7.21 -2.19 -4.77
C PRO A 17 -8.44 -2.18 -5.68
N ALA A 18 -8.98 -3.36 -5.91
CA ALA A 18 -10.23 -3.56 -6.65
C ALA A 18 -11.12 -4.56 -5.91
N LYS A 19 -12.43 -4.35 -6.01
CA LYS A 19 -13.45 -5.28 -5.53
C LYS A 19 -13.71 -6.33 -6.61
N ALA A 20 -13.62 -7.61 -6.24
CA ALA A 20 -13.89 -8.74 -7.12
C ALA A 20 -15.38 -9.13 -7.11
N SER A 21 -15.72 -10.15 -7.90
CA SER A 21 -17.08 -10.68 -8.06
C SER A 21 -17.70 -11.27 -6.78
N ASP A 22 -16.86 -11.66 -5.82
CA ASP A 22 -17.26 -12.17 -4.48
C ASP A 22 -17.51 -11.04 -3.47
N GLY A 23 -17.32 -9.78 -3.88
CA GLY A 23 -17.53 -8.60 -3.03
C GLY A 23 -16.33 -8.21 -2.16
N PHE A 24 -15.25 -8.99 -2.14
CA PHE A 24 -14.03 -8.70 -1.37
C PHE A 24 -13.03 -7.88 -2.16
N VAL A 25 -12.10 -7.22 -1.44
CA VAL A 25 -11.09 -6.35 -2.04
C VAL A 25 -9.74 -7.07 -2.12
N TYR A 26 -9.14 -7.03 -3.30
CA TYR A 26 -7.84 -7.61 -3.59
C TYR A 26 -6.99 -6.62 -4.39
N GLU A 27 -5.71 -6.95 -4.56
CA GLU A 27 -4.89 -6.26 -5.55
C GLU A 27 -5.47 -6.59 -6.93
N ASN A 28 -5.62 -5.58 -7.79
CA ASN A 28 -6.24 -5.74 -9.11
C ASN A 28 -5.54 -6.82 -9.95
N VAL A 29 -4.21 -6.93 -9.84
CA VAL A 29 -3.44 -7.99 -10.52
C VAL A 29 -3.80 -9.39 -10.03
N SER A 30 -4.07 -9.54 -8.72
CA SER A 30 -4.43 -10.82 -8.13
C SER A 30 -5.78 -11.31 -8.66
N ILE A 31 -6.78 -10.43 -8.76
CA ILE A 31 -8.09 -10.78 -9.34
C ILE A 31 -7.92 -11.31 -10.76
N LYS A 32 -7.12 -10.63 -11.59
CA LYS A 32 -6.85 -11.04 -12.97
C LYS A 32 -6.20 -12.42 -13.07
N ILE A 33 -5.24 -12.71 -12.19
CA ILE A 33 -4.57 -14.01 -12.16
C ILE A 33 -5.56 -15.09 -11.71
N MET A 34 -6.32 -14.83 -10.66
CA MET A 34 -7.28 -15.79 -10.11
C MET A 34 -8.41 -16.13 -11.07
N SER A 35 -8.99 -15.13 -11.73
CA SER A 35 -10.08 -15.35 -12.68
C SER A 35 -9.62 -16.17 -13.90
N ARG A 36 -8.40 -15.90 -14.39
CA ARG A 36 -7.80 -16.66 -15.51
C ARG A 36 -7.44 -18.10 -15.12
N SER A 37 -6.86 -18.27 -13.94
CA SER A 37 -6.42 -19.58 -13.44
C SER A 37 -7.55 -20.38 -12.77
N LYS A 38 -8.78 -19.85 -12.74
CA LYS A 38 -9.95 -20.43 -12.05
C LYS A 38 -9.66 -20.80 -10.59
N MET A 39 -8.83 -20.00 -9.92
CA MET A 39 -8.53 -20.19 -8.50
C MET A 39 -9.71 -19.72 -7.65
N LEU A 40 -9.90 -20.38 -6.50
CA LEU A 40 -10.93 -20.01 -5.53
C LEU A 40 -10.45 -18.83 -4.69
N SER A 41 -11.39 -17.93 -4.40
CA SER A 41 -11.24 -16.85 -3.43
C SER A 41 -10.76 -17.39 -2.08
N PRO A 42 -9.70 -16.83 -1.48
CA PRO A 42 -9.32 -17.20 -0.11
C PRO A 42 -10.33 -16.70 0.93
N MET A 43 -11.24 -15.80 0.55
CA MET A 43 -12.21 -15.17 1.46
C MET A 43 -13.55 -15.90 1.45
N SER A 44 -14.04 -16.29 0.27
CA SER A 44 -15.36 -16.91 0.08
C SER A 44 -15.31 -18.37 -0.35
N ASN A 45 -14.14 -18.86 -0.76
CA ASN A 45 -13.97 -20.18 -1.40
C ASN A 45 -14.76 -20.33 -2.72
N GLU A 46 -15.14 -19.23 -3.36
CA GLU A 46 -15.83 -19.21 -4.66
C GLU A 46 -14.87 -18.86 -5.79
N ALA A 47 -15.15 -19.35 -7.00
CA ALA A 47 -14.39 -18.97 -8.20
C ALA A 47 -14.65 -17.50 -8.58
N LEU A 48 -13.59 -16.72 -8.79
CA LEU A 48 -13.73 -15.32 -9.21
C LEU A 48 -14.07 -15.21 -10.70
N ARG A 49 -15.08 -14.39 -11.02
CA ARG A 49 -15.38 -13.98 -12.40
C ARG A 49 -14.41 -12.87 -12.82
N ASP A 50 -14.25 -12.65 -14.13
CA ASP A 50 -13.49 -11.50 -14.66
C ASP A 50 -14.29 -10.18 -14.55
N GLU A 51 -14.79 -9.91 -13.34
CA GLU A 51 -15.51 -8.71 -12.95
C GLU A 51 -14.71 -8.01 -11.85
N ARG A 52 -14.44 -6.72 -12.05
CA ARG A 52 -13.70 -5.91 -11.08
C ARG A 52 -14.18 -4.47 -11.10
N THR A 53 -14.33 -3.89 -9.92
CA THR A 53 -14.64 -2.47 -9.74
C THR A 53 -13.59 -1.82 -8.84
N GLY A 54 -13.19 -0.58 -9.14
CA GLY A 54 -12.17 0.10 -8.34
C GLY A 54 -12.64 0.33 -6.90
N ALA A 55 -11.80 0.03 -5.91
CA ALA A 55 -12.08 0.27 -4.50
C ALA A 55 -11.47 1.60 -4.04
N LYS A 56 -12.09 2.71 -4.46
CA LYS A 56 -11.57 4.08 -4.23
C LYS A 56 -11.38 4.39 -2.74
N ASP A 57 -12.33 4.00 -1.90
CA ASP A 57 -12.29 4.21 -0.45
C ASP A 57 -11.09 3.48 0.20
N VAL A 58 -10.81 2.24 -0.22
CA VAL A 58 -9.64 1.50 0.24
C VAL A 58 -8.36 2.13 -0.28
N LYS A 59 -8.35 2.60 -1.53
CA LYS A 59 -7.21 3.28 -2.15
C LYS A 59 -6.85 4.58 -1.41
N GLU A 60 -7.86 5.36 -1.01
CA GLU A 60 -7.69 6.58 -0.24
C GLU A 60 -7.13 6.28 1.16
N LYS A 61 -7.68 5.27 1.85
CA LYS A 61 -7.21 4.87 3.19
C LYS A 61 -5.76 4.37 3.17
N VAL A 62 -5.40 3.47 2.25
CA VAL A 62 -4.00 3.00 2.16
C VAL A 62 -3.06 4.14 1.77
N THR A 63 -3.51 5.06 0.93
CA THR A 63 -2.72 6.25 0.58
C THR A 63 -2.49 7.15 1.80
N ALA A 64 -3.52 7.38 2.62
CA ALA A 64 -3.40 8.15 3.86
C ALA A 64 -2.41 7.48 4.83
N PHE A 65 -2.54 6.17 5.04
CA PHE A 65 -1.61 5.40 5.86
C PHE A 65 -0.16 5.53 5.40
N ARG A 66 0.10 5.41 4.08
CA ARG A 66 1.45 5.57 3.52
C ARG A 66 2.03 6.95 3.81
N LYS A 67 1.22 8.01 3.74
CA LYS A 67 1.66 9.38 4.05
C LYS A 67 2.02 9.51 5.52
N GLU A 68 1.11 9.12 6.41
CA GLU A 68 1.31 9.20 7.86
C GLU A 68 2.57 8.44 8.29
N ARG A 69 2.71 7.18 7.83
CA ARG A 69 3.90 6.37 8.14
C ARG A 69 5.19 6.93 7.57
N SER A 70 5.14 7.54 6.38
CA SER A 70 6.32 8.18 5.79
C SER A 70 6.75 9.41 6.61
N ASP A 71 5.79 10.23 7.04
CA ASP A 71 6.08 11.41 7.87
C ASP A 71 6.64 11.02 9.24
N GLU A 72 6.07 10.01 9.89
CA GLU A 72 6.58 9.49 11.18
C GLU A 72 8.00 8.92 11.05
N LEU A 73 8.26 8.13 10.00
CA LEU A 73 9.59 7.57 9.77
C LEU A 73 10.61 8.65 9.41
N LEU A 74 10.22 9.68 8.67
CA LEU A 74 11.12 10.80 8.36
C LEU A 74 11.56 11.52 9.64
N LYS A 75 10.61 11.79 10.55
CA LYS A 75 10.93 12.38 11.85
C LYS A 75 11.89 11.50 12.66
N PHE A 76 11.65 10.19 12.67
CA PHE A 76 12.54 9.23 13.32
C PHE A 76 13.94 9.23 12.72
N VAL A 77 14.07 9.32 11.39
CA VAL A 77 15.36 9.41 10.69
C VAL A 77 16.10 10.67 11.09
N GLU A 78 15.44 11.83 11.14
CA GLU A 78 16.02 13.11 11.56
C GLU A 78 16.58 13.02 12.99
N GLU A 79 15.80 12.43 13.91
CA GLU A 79 16.21 12.23 15.31
C GLU A 79 17.38 11.23 15.44
N SER A 80 17.42 10.21 14.60
CA SER A 80 18.43 9.14 14.65
C SER A 80 19.73 9.49 13.93
N ALA A 81 19.72 10.41 12.97
CA ALA A 81 20.86 10.68 12.08
C ALA A 81 22.14 11.08 12.83
N GLY A 82 22.02 11.78 13.97
CA GLY A 82 23.15 12.19 14.81
C GLY A 82 23.54 11.17 15.88
N VAL A 83 22.75 10.11 16.09
CA VAL A 83 22.92 9.14 17.18
C VAL A 83 23.33 7.77 16.63
N ASP A 84 22.58 7.25 15.67
CA ASP A 84 22.83 5.98 15.00
C ASP A 84 22.53 6.11 13.50
N ARG A 85 23.61 6.25 12.73
CA ARG A 85 23.54 6.38 11.28
C ARG A 85 22.96 5.13 10.60
N GLY A 86 23.22 3.93 11.13
CA GLY A 86 22.70 2.69 10.57
C GLY A 86 21.18 2.60 10.72
N MET A 87 20.68 3.05 11.88
CA MET A 87 19.25 3.16 12.15
C MET A 87 18.57 4.20 11.27
N ALA A 88 19.20 5.36 11.05
CA ALA A 88 18.71 6.38 10.13
C ALA A 88 18.63 5.88 8.68
N VAL A 89 19.66 5.17 8.19
CA VAL A 89 19.64 4.56 6.85
C VAL A 89 18.51 3.53 6.72
N THR A 90 18.35 2.66 7.72
CA THR A 90 17.24 1.68 7.73
C THR A 90 15.88 2.37 7.67
N GLY A 91 15.69 3.49 8.38
CA GLY A 91 14.46 4.29 8.30
C GLY A 91 14.21 4.83 6.89
N LEU A 92 15.24 5.34 6.21
CA LEU A 92 15.15 5.82 4.83
C LEU A 92 14.77 4.71 3.84
N GLU A 93 15.35 3.53 3.99
CA GLU A 93 15.00 2.35 3.17
C GLU A 93 13.51 2.02 3.31
N ARG A 94 12.96 2.05 4.54
CA ARG A 94 11.53 1.82 4.78
C ARG A 94 10.63 2.90 4.20
N ILE A 95 11.04 4.16 4.27
CA ILE A 95 10.29 5.26 3.63
C ILE A 95 10.22 5.04 2.12
N SER A 96 11.30 4.56 1.49
CA SER A 96 11.36 4.32 0.05
C SER A 96 10.24 3.39 -0.43
N GLU A 97 9.92 2.34 0.32
CA GLU A 97 8.84 1.39 0.02
C GLU A 97 7.45 2.06 0.02
N TYR A 98 7.25 3.07 0.88
CA TYR A 98 5.97 3.79 0.96
C TYR A 98 5.81 4.82 -0.15
N VAL A 99 6.88 5.56 -0.48
CA VAL A 99 6.82 6.67 -1.44
C VAL A 99 6.86 6.22 -2.89
N GLN A 100 7.42 5.04 -3.21
CA GLN A 100 7.49 4.50 -4.58
C GLN A 100 6.13 4.40 -5.28
N VAL A 101 5.06 4.24 -4.51
CA VAL A 101 3.68 4.11 -5.04
C VAL A 101 2.88 5.41 -4.95
N LEU A 102 3.44 6.45 -4.33
CA LEU A 102 2.83 7.77 -4.22
C LEU A 102 3.25 8.62 -5.42
N LYS A 103 2.28 9.20 -6.13
CA LYS A 103 2.58 10.20 -7.15
C LYS A 103 2.98 11.52 -6.48
N PRO A 104 4.00 12.24 -6.96
CA PRO A 104 4.43 13.52 -6.38
C PRO A 104 3.28 14.51 -6.16
N ASP A 105 2.36 14.61 -7.14
CA ASP A 105 1.18 15.48 -7.09
C ASP A 105 0.26 15.18 -5.89
N ASN A 106 0.26 13.92 -5.41
CA ASN A 106 -0.58 13.48 -4.30
C ASN A 106 0.08 13.70 -2.93
N VAL A 107 1.37 14.06 -2.89
CA VAL A 107 2.15 14.23 -1.65
C VAL A 107 3.08 15.45 -1.68
N PRO A 108 2.55 16.66 -1.95
CA PRO A 108 3.38 17.85 -2.13
C PRO A 108 4.23 18.20 -0.89
N ALA A 109 3.76 17.88 0.31
CA ALA A 109 4.52 18.08 1.54
C ALA A 109 5.78 17.21 1.62
N LEU A 110 5.67 15.91 1.27
CA LEU A 110 6.82 15.00 1.24
C LEU A 110 7.82 15.40 0.14
N VAL A 111 7.33 15.80 -1.03
CA VAL A 111 8.18 16.30 -2.12
C VAL A 111 8.99 17.51 -1.67
N ARG A 112 8.36 18.49 -1.01
CA ARG A 112 9.06 19.68 -0.48
C ARG A 112 10.13 19.34 0.56
N LYS A 113 9.92 18.31 1.38
CA LYS A 113 10.91 17.85 2.36
C LYS A 113 12.11 17.18 1.66
N ALA A 114 11.86 16.40 0.60
CA ALA A 114 12.93 15.71 -0.14
C ALA A 114 13.77 16.64 -1.03
N SER A 115 13.23 17.79 -1.46
CA SER A 115 13.95 18.78 -2.28
C SER A 115 14.81 19.77 -1.49
N LYS A 116 14.87 19.67 -0.15
CA LYS A 116 15.70 20.51 0.72
C LYS A 116 16.95 19.76 1.14
#